data_AF-A0AAW0C8L3-F1
#
_entry.id   AF-A0AAW0C8L3-F1
#
_cell.length_a   1.000
_cell.length_b   1.000
_cell.length_c   1.000
_cell.angle_alpha   90.00
_cell.angle_beta   90.00
_cell.angle_gamma   90.00
#
_symmetry.space_group_name_H-M   'P 1'
#
loop_
_entity.id
_entity.type
_entity.pdbx_description
1 polymer ?
#
loop_
_entity_poly.entity_id
_entity_poly.type
_entity_poly.pdbx_seq_one_letter_code
_entity_poly.pdbx_strand_id
1 'polypeptide(L)'
;MRLTAPKLETGMQALVKFCALDALYMSDMDTIRGLGLWKPAGIVNNARTALVFSLSASNSRLAPPEKPIHLVNADSAASGVQCPGAYFRWDVGPIFETYPFIIHDASSHHRPRYTLLSTDFVTSIIRVQSIQCSGFASLAGGCCDACRTVDSAVEVVEKWAQQSFGKKSIDRLNHAQLEAKLNALSRQLKAEQVKKHNYWTSLKVARKRETALIELFDLLSANNVPGLPRLLSTAKKEG
;
A
#
# COMPACT_ATOMS: atom_id res chain seq x y z
N MET A 1 2.38 -18.88 53.21
CA MET A 1 2.12 -18.34 51.86
C MET A 1 2.72 -19.29 50.84
N ARG A 2 1.90 -20.03 50.08
CA ARG A 2 2.36 -20.94 49.02
C ARG A 2 2.34 -20.17 47.70
N LEU A 3 3.50 -20.02 47.05
CA LEU A 3 3.60 -19.50 45.69
C LEU A 3 3.39 -20.68 44.73
N THR A 4 2.30 -20.64 43.98
CA THR A 4 2.04 -21.58 42.87
C THR A 4 2.75 -21.08 41.62
N ALA A 5 3.49 -21.98 40.97
CA ALA A 5 4.13 -21.75 39.68
C ALA A 5 3.27 -22.33 38.55
N PRO A 6 2.57 -21.49 37.76
CA PRO A 6 2.11 -21.92 36.45
C PRO A 6 2.37 -20.82 35.40
N LYS A 7 3.63 -20.55 35.04
CA LYS A 7 3.94 -19.64 33.90
C LYS A 7 5.15 -20.03 33.04
N LEU A 8 5.93 -21.05 33.38
CA LEU A 8 7.12 -21.42 32.58
C LEU A 8 6.82 -22.36 31.39
N GLU A 9 5.86 -23.26 31.51
CA GLU A 9 5.59 -24.24 30.42
C GLU A 9 4.98 -23.61 29.17
N THR A 10 4.19 -22.55 29.30
CA THR A 10 3.59 -21.86 28.16
C THR A 10 4.63 -21.09 27.34
N GLY A 11 5.74 -20.66 27.96
CA GLY A 11 6.85 -19.99 27.28
C GLY A 11 7.70 -20.93 26.43
N MET A 12 7.97 -22.15 26.92
CA MET A 12 8.76 -23.13 26.17
C MET A 12 8.03 -23.67 24.92
N GLN A 13 6.71 -23.88 24.98
CA GLN A 13 5.96 -24.32 23.80
C GLN A 13 5.87 -23.24 22.70
N ALA A 14 5.91 -21.95 23.07
CA ALA A 14 5.97 -20.85 22.11
C ALA A 14 7.35 -20.75 21.42
N LEU A 15 8.44 -21.01 22.16
CA LEU A 15 9.81 -21.03 21.61
C LEU A 15 10.03 -22.19 20.63
N VAL A 16 9.52 -23.39 20.93
CA VAL A 16 9.65 -24.55 20.02
C VAL A 16 8.89 -24.32 18.70
N LYS A 17 7.73 -23.67 18.73
CA LYS A 17 6.99 -23.30 17.51
C LYS A 17 7.68 -22.20 16.70
N PHE A 18 8.37 -21.25 17.35
CA PHE A 18 9.15 -20.21 16.65
C PHE A 18 10.39 -20.80 15.95
N CYS A 19 11.10 -21.73 16.59
CA CYS A 19 12.27 -22.38 15.98
C CYS A 19 11.90 -23.25 14.76
N ALA A 20 10.71 -23.87 14.75
CA ALA A 20 10.25 -24.67 13.61
C ALA A 20 9.87 -23.82 12.38
N LEU A 21 9.36 -22.60 12.57
CA LEU A 21 9.04 -21.67 11.49
C LEU A 21 10.31 -21.02 10.90
N ASP A 22 11.32 -20.74 11.73
CA ASP A 22 12.60 -20.20 11.26
C ASP A 22 13.42 -21.23 10.46
N ALA A 23 13.32 -22.53 10.77
CA ALA A 23 13.99 -23.58 10.00
C ALA A 23 13.44 -23.70 8.56
N LEU A 24 12.14 -23.47 8.36
CA LEU A 24 11.51 -23.45 7.04
C LEU A 24 11.80 -22.17 6.24
N TYR A 25 12.03 -21.04 6.90
CA TYR A 25 12.35 -19.77 6.22
C TYR A 25 13.86 -19.60 5.93
N MET A 26 14.73 -20.21 6.75
CA MET A 26 16.17 -20.18 6.52
C MET A 26 16.63 -21.18 5.45
N SER A 27 15.93 -22.30 5.24
CA SER A 27 16.27 -23.24 4.16
C SER A 27 16.13 -22.63 2.77
N ASP A 28 15.20 -21.69 2.57
CA ASP A 28 14.99 -21.03 1.28
C ASP A 28 16.06 -19.94 0.98
N MET A 29 16.61 -19.30 2.00
CA MET A 29 17.61 -18.23 1.82
C MET A 29 19.02 -18.77 1.54
N ASP A 30 19.37 -19.95 2.06
CA ASP A 30 20.66 -20.59 1.75
C ASP A 30 20.65 -21.23 0.35
N THR A 31 19.50 -21.69 -0.15
CA THR A 31 19.34 -22.11 -1.56
C THR A 31 19.55 -20.93 -2.52
N ILE A 32 19.13 -19.72 -2.16
CA ILE A 32 19.33 -18.50 -2.97
C ILE A 32 20.80 -18.04 -2.95
N ARG A 33 21.54 -18.26 -1.85
CA ARG A 33 22.99 -17.96 -1.79
C ARG A 33 23.87 -18.94 -2.57
N GLY A 34 23.45 -20.20 -2.71
CA GLY A 34 24.17 -21.20 -3.50
C GLY A 34 24.16 -20.96 -5.02
N LEU A 35 23.24 -20.13 -5.52
CA LEU A 35 23.08 -19.85 -6.95
C LEU A 35 23.99 -18.74 -7.51
N GLY A 36 24.94 -18.21 -6.72
CA GLY A 36 25.95 -17.27 -7.22
C GLY A 36 25.42 -15.94 -7.79
N LEU A 37 24.15 -15.61 -7.53
CA LEU A 37 23.45 -14.45 -8.10
C LEU A 37 23.64 -13.15 -7.30
N TRP A 38 24.54 -13.13 -6.33
CA TRP A 38 24.83 -11.93 -5.53
C TRP A 38 26.25 -11.44 -5.78
N LYS A 39 26.40 -10.53 -6.75
CA LYS A 39 27.58 -9.64 -6.83
C LYS A 39 27.29 -8.37 -6.03
N PRO A 40 28.16 -7.96 -5.09
CA PRO A 40 28.04 -6.66 -4.45
C PRO A 40 28.45 -5.60 -5.49
N ALA A 41 27.46 -4.90 -6.06
CA ALA A 41 27.73 -3.75 -6.90
C ALA A 41 28.18 -2.59 -6.01
N GLY A 42 29.45 -2.20 -6.20
CA GLY A 42 30.03 -1.01 -5.64
C GLY A 42 29.38 0.27 -6.14
N ILE A 43 29.75 1.34 -5.44
CA ILE A 43 29.43 2.73 -5.68
C ILE A 43 29.56 3.09 -7.17
N VAL A 44 28.45 3.52 -7.79
CA VAL A 44 28.46 4.27 -9.04
C VAL A 44 27.53 5.46 -8.88
N ASN A 45 28.12 6.65 -8.88
CA ASN A 45 27.44 7.94 -9.02
C ASN A 45 26.81 8.05 -10.42
N ASN A 46 25.69 8.77 -10.49
CA ASN A 46 25.06 9.27 -11.72
C ASN A 46 24.68 8.24 -12.79
N ALA A 47 23.41 7.83 -12.79
CA ALA A 47 22.68 7.60 -14.03
C ALA A 47 21.18 7.79 -13.79
N ARG A 48 20.63 8.81 -14.46
CA ARG A 48 19.22 8.84 -14.88
C ARG A 48 18.96 7.55 -15.64
N THR A 49 18.22 6.62 -15.05
CA THR A 49 17.73 5.44 -15.75
C THR A 49 16.23 5.40 -15.59
N ALA A 50 15.55 5.65 -16.71
CA ALA A 50 14.13 5.48 -16.89
C ALA A 50 13.72 4.08 -16.44
N LEU A 51 12.87 4.01 -15.42
CA LEU A 51 12.08 2.83 -15.11
C LEU A 51 11.02 2.68 -16.20
N VAL A 52 11.40 2.03 -17.30
CA VAL A 52 10.45 1.45 -18.24
C VAL A 52 9.82 0.26 -17.52
N PHE A 53 8.66 0.49 -16.92
CA PHE A 53 7.78 -0.55 -16.42
C PHE A 53 7.22 -1.32 -17.63
N SER A 54 7.89 -2.42 -18.00
CA SER A 54 7.33 -3.37 -18.95
C SER A 54 6.31 -4.24 -18.22
N LEU A 55 5.08 -3.74 -18.14
CA LEU A 55 3.90 -4.52 -17.76
C LEU A 55 3.55 -5.45 -18.92
N SER A 56 4.12 -6.65 -18.89
CA SER A 56 3.67 -7.78 -19.70
C SER A 56 2.27 -8.21 -19.23
N ALA A 57 1.24 -7.60 -19.82
CA ALA A 57 -0.14 -8.03 -19.74
C ALA A 57 -0.57 -8.62 -21.10
N SER A 58 -0.05 -9.79 -21.43
CA SER A 58 -0.52 -10.56 -22.60
C SER A 58 -1.58 -11.56 -22.14
N ASN A 59 -2.76 -11.06 -21.79
CA ASN A 59 -3.96 -11.88 -21.64
C ASN A 59 -4.96 -11.47 -22.73
N SER A 60 -4.62 -11.82 -23.96
CA SER A 60 -5.49 -11.69 -25.13
C SER A 60 -6.63 -12.71 -25.02
N ARG A 61 -7.64 -12.41 -24.19
CA ARG A 61 -8.96 -13.04 -24.32
C ARG A 61 -9.70 -12.31 -25.43
N LEU A 62 -9.72 -12.94 -26.59
CA LEU A 62 -10.64 -12.65 -27.69
C LEU A 62 -12.07 -12.55 -27.14
N ALA A 63 -12.57 -11.33 -27.03
CA ALA A 63 -14.00 -11.07 -26.88
C ALA A 63 -14.69 -11.45 -28.21
N PRO A 64 -15.90 -12.05 -28.16
CA PRO A 64 -16.66 -12.36 -29.36
C PRO A 64 -17.09 -11.07 -30.10
N PRO A 65 -17.25 -11.14 -31.43
CA PRO A 65 -17.61 -9.98 -32.25
C PRO A 65 -18.95 -9.39 -31.82
N GLU A 66 -18.93 -8.07 -31.62
CA GLU A 66 -20.08 -7.26 -31.27
C GLU A 66 -21.18 -7.36 -32.33
N LYS A 67 -22.43 -7.41 -31.85
CA LYS A 67 -23.65 -7.39 -32.65
C LYS A 67 -23.70 -6.13 -33.53
N PRO A 68 -24.36 -6.21 -34.71
CA PRO A 68 -24.45 -5.10 -35.65
C PRO A 68 -25.05 -3.86 -34.97
N ILE A 69 -24.30 -2.76 -35.12
CA ILE A 69 -24.69 -1.41 -34.77
C ILE A 69 -26.00 -1.12 -35.50
N HIS A 70 -27.09 -1.00 -34.73
CA HIS A 70 -28.28 -0.34 -35.22
C HIS A 70 -27.88 1.12 -35.46
N LEU A 71 -27.69 1.47 -36.74
CA LEU A 71 -27.72 2.83 -37.23
C LEU A 71 -29.04 3.45 -36.78
N VAL A 72 -29.01 4.15 -35.66
CA VAL A 72 -30.12 5.00 -35.23
C VAL A 72 -30.17 6.15 -36.22
N ASN A 73 -31.31 6.22 -36.91
CA ASN A 73 -31.65 7.21 -37.91
C ASN A 73 -31.16 8.61 -37.54
N ALA A 74 -30.36 9.19 -38.43
CA ALA A 74 -29.93 10.58 -38.40
C ALA A 74 -31.06 11.50 -38.92
N ASP A 75 -32.29 11.31 -38.44
CA ASP A 75 -33.45 12.07 -38.91
C ASP A 75 -34.00 12.96 -37.79
N SER A 76 -33.48 14.19 -37.79
CA SER A 76 -33.93 15.42 -37.11
C SER A 76 -32.86 16.03 -36.21
N ALA A 77 -31.77 16.49 -36.83
CA ALA A 77 -30.89 17.49 -36.24
C ALA A 77 -31.64 18.84 -36.15
N ALA A 78 -32.62 18.93 -35.25
CA ALA A 78 -32.99 20.22 -34.70
C ALA A 78 -31.71 20.76 -34.04
N SER A 79 -31.26 21.94 -34.48
CA SER A 79 -30.07 22.67 -34.04
C SER A 79 -30.08 22.95 -32.53
N GLY A 80 -29.93 21.92 -31.71
CA GLY A 80 -29.80 22.01 -30.27
C GLY A 80 -28.40 22.50 -29.93
N VAL A 81 -28.30 23.57 -29.16
CA VAL A 81 -27.03 24.02 -28.59
C VAL A 81 -26.48 22.90 -27.70
N GLN A 82 -25.21 22.53 -27.89
CA GLN A 82 -24.57 21.49 -27.07
C GLN A 82 -24.51 21.93 -25.60
N CYS A 83 -24.81 21.02 -24.67
CA CYS A 83 -24.74 21.33 -23.25
C CYS A 83 -23.29 21.62 -22.82
N PRO A 84 -22.98 22.82 -22.30
CA PRO A 84 -21.61 23.18 -21.92
C PRO A 84 -21.14 22.49 -20.63
N GLY A 85 -22.03 21.81 -19.91
CA GLY A 85 -21.79 21.35 -18.54
C GLY A 85 -22.00 22.45 -17.51
N ALA A 86 -21.88 22.09 -16.24
CA ALA A 86 -21.97 23.01 -15.11
C ALA A 86 -20.57 23.42 -14.63
N TYR A 87 -20.44 24.66 -14.15
CA TYR A 87 -19.20 25.23 -13.64
C TYR A 87 -19.28 25.31 -12.11
N PHE A 88 -18.27 24.78 -11.43
CA PHE A 88 -18.17 24.81 -9.98
C PHE A 88 -16.83 25.43 -9.59
N ARG A 89 -16.85 26.29 -8.57
CA ARG A 89 -15.64 26.84 -7.98
C ARG A 89 -15.06 25.80 -7.02
N TRP A 90 -13.75 25.59 -7.09
CA TRP A 90 -13.03 24.61 -6.28
C TRP A 90 -12.25 25.33 -5.18
N ASP A 91 -12.85 25.42 -3.99
CA ASP A 91 -12.32 26.21 -2.86
C ASP A 91 -11.42 25.41 -1.89
N VAL A 92 -11.03 24.18 -2.25
CA VAL A 92 -10.16 23.34 -1.40
C VAL A 92 -8.68 23.74 -1.50
N GLY A 93 -8.27 24.36 -2.61
CA GLY A 93 -6.89 24.74 -2.88
C GLY A 93 -6.55 24.61 -4.37
N PRO A 94 -5.26 24.56 -4.75
CA PRO A 94 -4.85 24.34 -6.14
C PRO A 94 -5.46 23.04 -6.67
N ILE A 95 -6.22 23.11 -7.77
CA ILE A 95 -6.95 21.95 -8.33
C ILE A 95 -5.99 20.78 -8.61
N PHE A 96 -4.80 21.05 -9.16
CA PHE A 96 -3.83 20.01 -9.49
C PHE A 96 -3.40 19.17 -8.28
N GLU A 97 -3.34 19.78 -7.10
CA GLU A 97 -2.90 19.13 -5.87
C GLU A 97 -4.07 18.53 -5.08
N THR A 98 -5.21 19.20 -5.10
CA THR A 98 -6.33 18.95 -4.16
C THR A 98 -7.50 18.23 -4.80
N TYR A 99 -7.66 18.28 -6.13
CA TYR A 99 -8.72 17.54 -6.82
C TYR A 99 -8.33 16.06 -7.01
N PRO A 100 -9.18 15.10 -6.60
CA PRO A 100 -8.86 13.68 -6.67
C PRO A 100 -9.14 13.10 -8.07
N PHE A 101 -8.30 13.42 -9.06
CA PHE A 101 -8.51 13.00 -10.47
C PHE A 101 -8.78 11.49 -10.66
N ILE A 102 -8.19 10.64 -9.81
CA ILE A 102 -8.30 9.17 -9.88
C ILE A 102 -9.77 8.70 -9.73
N ILE A 103 -10.65 9.46 -9.06
CA ILE A 103 -12.06 9.06 -8.93
C ILE A 103 -12.77 8.95 -10.30
N HIS A 104 -12.25 9.58 -11.35
CA HIS A 104 -12.85 9.54 -12.69
C HIS A 104 -12.43 8.32 -13.51
N ASP A 105 -11.44 7.54 -13.04
CA ASP A 105 -11.01 6.32 -13.72
C ASP A 105 -12.16 5.29 -13.73
N ALA A 106 -12.25 4.53 -14.82
CA ALA A 106 -13.24 3.46 -14.96
C ALA A 106 -13.07 2.36 -13.91
N SER A 107 -11.88 2.23 -13.34
CA SER A 107 -11.55 1.28 -12.27
C SER A 107 -11.97 1.75 -10.87
N SER A 108 -12.32 3.03 -10.67
CA SER A 108 -12.64 3.56 -9.34
C SER A 108 -14.01 3.08 -8.85
N HIS A 109 -14.04 2.58 -7.60
CA HIS A 109 -15.29 2.20 -6.93
C HIS A 109 -16.09 3.42 -6.44
N HIS A 110 -15.47 4.58 -6.38
CA HIS A 110 -16.07 5.82 -5.86
C HIS A 110 -16.30 6.85 -6.97
N ARG A 111 -16.49 6.38 -8.20
CA ARG A 111 -16.69 7.26 -9.35
C ARG A 111 -17.89 8.18 -9.14
N PRO A 112 -17.70 9.49 -9.24
CA PRO A 112 -18.82 10.41 -9.08
C PRO A 112 -19.77 10.28 -10.28
N ARG A 113 -21.04 10.64 -10.09
CA ARG A 113 -22.07 10.57 -11.14
C ARG A 113 -21.95 11.72 -12.17
N TYR A 114 -20.73 12.15 -12.44
CA TYR A 114 -20.40 13.18 -13.42
C TYR A 114 -19.01 12.92 -14.02
N THR A 115 -18.79 13.48 -15.20
CA THR A 115 -17.50 13.52 -15.91
C THR A 115 -16.88 14.90 -15.72
N LEU A 116 -15.59 14.95 -15.43
CA LEU A 116 -14.82 16.19 -15.48
C LEU A 116 -14.48 16.54 -16.93
N LEU A 117 -14.96 17.67 -17.44
CA LEU A 117 -14.71 18.13 -18.81
C LEU A 117 -13.44 18.96 -18.94
N SER A 118 -13.22 19.90 -18.00
CA SER A 118 -12.06 20.78 -18.01
C SER A 118 -11.82 21.39 -16.63
N THR A 119 -10.62 21.89 -16.41
CA THR A 119 -10.21 22.58 -15.18
C THR A 119 -9.52 23.89 -15.54
N ASP A 120 -9.95 24.99 -14.95
CA ASP A 120 -9.25 26.27 -14.96
C ASP A 120 -8.48 26.43 -13.65
N PHE A 121 -7.16 26.34 -13.75
CA PHE A 121 -6.26 26.42 -12.58
C PHE A 121 -6.08 27.84 -12.05
N VAL A 122 -6.35 28.87 -12.87
CA VAL A 122 -6.15 30.28 -12.50
C VAL A 122 -7.34 30.76 -11.69
N THR A 123 -8.56 30.45 -12.15
CA THR A 123 -9.80 30.84 -11.46
C THR A 123 -10.28 29.79 -10.47
N SER A 124 -9.59 28.66 -10.35
CA SER A 124 -10.03 27.49 -9.58
C SER A 124 -11.45 27.06 -9.93
N ILE A 125 -11.75 26.89 -11.22
CA ILE A 125 -13.07 26.43 -11.68
C ILE A 125 -12.95 25.06 -12.33
N ILE A 126 -13.83 24.13 -11.96
CA ILE A 126 -14.00 22.86 -12.64
C ILE A 126 -15.28 22.91 -13.49
N ARG A 127 -15.20 22.34 -14.70
CA ARG A 127 -16.36 22.15 -15.56
C ARG A 127 -16.71 20.67 -15.59
N VAL A 128 -17.94 20.35 -15.22
CA VAL A 128 -18.41 18.97 -15.11
C VAL A 128 -19.68 18.74 -15.92
N GLN A 129 -19.88 17.51 -16.34
CA GLN A 129 -21.08 17.08 -17.06
C GLN A 129 -21.67 15.87 -16.37
N SER A 130 -22.97 15.92 -16.07
CA SER A 130 -23.67 14.77 -15.51
C SER A 130 -23.62 13.58 -16.46
N ILE A 131 -23.50 12.38 -15.93
CA ILE A 131 -23.63 11.14 -16.73
C ILE A 131 -25.04 10.97 -17.31
N GLN A 132 -26.03 11.69 -16.76
CA GLN A 132 -27.41 11.71 -17.23
C GLN A 132 -27.67 12.88 -18.21
N CYS A 133 -26.64 13.61 -18.62
CA CYS A 133 -26.78 14.69 -19.59
C CYS A 133 -27.20 14.12 -20.95
N SER A 134 -28.26 14.68 -21.53
CA SER A 134 -28.71 14.35 -22.89
C SER A 134 -27.82 14.93 -23.99
N GLY A 135 -26.80 15.73 -23.63
CA GLY A 135 -25.90 16.39 -24.57
C GLY A 135 -26.39 17.75 -25.09
N PHE A 136 -27.65 18.12 -24.83
CA PHE A 136 -28.26 19.35 -25.33
C PHE A 136 -28.61 20.32 -24.20
N ALA A 137 -28.46 21.62 -24.47
CA ALA A 137 -28.81 22.74 -23.60
C ALA A 137 -30.13 23.40 -24.01
N SER A 138 -30.66 24.25 -23.14
CA SER A 138 -31.73 25.18 -23.51
C SER A 138 -31.22 26.18 -24.56
N LEU A 139 -32.13 26.77 -25.33
CA LEU A 139 -31.81 27.77 -26.36
C LEU A 139 -31.01 28.98 -25.83
N ALA A 140 -31.10 29.26 -24.53
CA ALA A 140 -30.34 30.32 -23.87
C ALA A 140 -28.84 29.96 -23.63
N GLY A 141 -28.39 28.75 -24.00
CA GLY A 141 -27.00 28.32 -23.89
C GLY A 141 -26.56 27.93 -22.46
N GLY A 142 -27.49 27.82 -21.51
CA GLY A 142 -27.21 27.40 -20.14
C GLY A 142 -27.03 25.88 -20.01
N CYS A 143 -26.43 25.44 -18.90
CA CYS A 143 -26.35 24.01 -18.59
C CYS A 143 -27.75 23.38 -18.42
N CYS A 144 -27.91 22.12 -18.81
CA CYS A 144 -29.15 21.40 -18.59
C CYS A 144 -29.37 21.07 -17.11
N ASP A 145 -30.61 20.81 -16.72
CA ASP A 145 -30.97 20.55 -15.31
C ASP A 145 -30.21 19.36 -14.73
N ALA A 146 -29.98 18.31 -15.52
CA ALA A 146 -29.19 17.15 -15.10
C ALA A 146 -27.74 17.52 -14.74
N CYS A 147 -27.12 18.50 -15.41
CA CYS A 147 -25.79 18.99 -15.05
C CYS A 147 -25.83 19.94 -13.85
N ARG A 148 -26.92 20.69 -13.67
CA ARG A 148 -27.09 21.59 -12.52
C ARG A 148 -27.22 20.83 -11.21
N THR A 149 -27.86 19.66 -11.21
CA THR A 149 -28.08 18.84 -10.00
C THR A 149 -26.84 18.11 -9.49
N VAL A 150 -25.73 18.17 -10.25
CA VAL A 150 -24.44 17.55 -9.89
C VAL A 150 -23.77 18.22 -8.69
N ASP A 151 -24.21 19.42 -8.30
CA ASP A 151 -23.68 20.22 -7.20
C ASP A 151 -23.41 19.41 -5.92
N SER A 152 -24.43 18.69 -5.45
CA SER A 152 -24.31 17.82 -4.26
C SER A 152 -23.21 16.75 -4.37
N ALA A 153 -22.95 16.23 -5.57
CA ALA A 153 -21.87 15.26 -5.80
C ALA A 153 -20.49 15.95 -5.78
N VAL A 154 -20.39 17.17 -6.30
CA VAL A 154 -19.15 17.97 -6.24
C VAL A 154 -18.83 18.32 -4.79
N GLU A 155 -19.82 18.78 -4.00
CA GLU A 155 -19.64 19.07 -2.57
C GLU A 155 -19.13 17.86 -1.79
N VAL A 156 -19.60 16.65 -2.11
CA VAL A 156 -19.12 15.41 -1.48
C VAL A 156 -17.65 15.17 -1.80
N VAL A 157 -17.23 15.39 -3.06
CA VAL A 157 -15.84 15.25 -3.49
C VAL A 157 -14.95 16.32 -2.84
N GLU A 158 -15.44 17.56 -2.69
CA GLU A 158 -14.74 18.63 -1.95
C GLU A 158 -14.53 18.27 -0.49
N LYS A 159 -15.59 17.79 0.20
CA LYS A 159 -15.47 17.32 1.59
C LYS A 159 -14.44 16.20 1.73
N TRP A 160 -14.34 15.31 0.75
CA TRP A 160 -13.29 14.28 0.75
C TRP A 160 -11.90 14.88 0.58
N ALA A 161 -11.73 15.85 -0.31
CA ALA A 161 -10.46 16.52 -0.55
C ALA A 161 -9.95 17.32 0.68
N GLN A 162 -10.86 17.84 1.51
CA GLN A 162 -10.50 18.58 2.74
C GLN A 162 -10.09 17.69 3.92
N GLN A 163 -10.59 16.45 3.98
CA GLN A 163 -10.30 15.54 5.09
C GLN A 163 -8.88 14.94 4.99
N SER A 164 -8.23 14.62 6.10
CA SER A 164 -6.95 13.87 6.09
C SER A 164 -7.07 12.50 5.38
N PHE A 165 -5.93 11.93 4.94
CA PHE A 165 -5.94 10.65 4.21
C PHE A 165 -6.46 9.47 5.04
N GLY A 166 -6.23 9.47 6.36
CA GLY A 166 -6.78 8.51 7.32
C GLY A 166 -6.85 7.06 6.81
N LYS A 167 -8.04 6.46 6.93
CA LYS A 167 -8.38 5.11 6.42
C LYS A 167 -9.04 5.14 5.03
N LYS A 168 -8.93 6.23 4.28
CA LYS A 168 -9.58 6.33 2.96
C LYS A 168 -8.93 5.36 1.97
N SER A 169 -9.74 4.90 1.04
CA SER A 169 -9.29 4.19 -0.15
C SER A 169 -8.40 5.09 -1.01
N ILE A 170 -7.47 4.48 -1.76
CA ILE A 170 -6.46 5.21 -2.54
C ILE A 170 -7.11 6.06 -3.64
N ASP A 171 -8.18 5.56 -4.24
CA ASP A 171 -8.90 6.24 -5.33
C ASP A 171 -9.57 7.54 -4.90
N ARG A 172 -9.85 7.72 -3.59
CA ARG A 172 -10.43 8.95 -3.03
C ARG A 172 -9.39 9.96 -2.55
N LEU A 173 -8.10 9.64 -2.66
CA LEU A 173 -7.04 10.54 -2.24
C LEU A 173 -6.73 11.53 -3.36
N ASN A 174 -6.58 12.81 -2.99
CA ASN A 174 -5.94 13.78 -3.88
C ASN A 174 -4.42 13.64 -3.84
N HIS A 175 -3.74 14.37 -4.72
CA HIS A 175 -2.29 14.26 -4.88
C HIS A 175 -1.54 14.58 -3.57
N ALA A 176 -1.89 15.69 -2.89
CA ALA A 176 -1.27 16.07 -1.63
C ALA A 176 -1.48 15.01 -0.52
N GLN A 177 -2.68 14.42 -0.44
CA GLN A 177 -2.97 13.34 0.49
C GLN A 177 -2.21 12.05 0.16
N LEU A 178 -2.05 11.73 -1.13
CA LEU A 178 -1.30 10.56 -1.59
C LEU A 178 0.19 10.72 -1.26
N GLU A 179 0.76 11.90 -1.49
CA GLU A 179 2.13 12.21 -1.12
C GLU A 179 2.35 12.09 0.40
N ALA A 180 1.45 12.67 1.20
CA ALA A 180 1.51 12.55 2.65
C ALA A 180 1.45 11.08 3.12
N LYS A 181 0.61 10.25 2.49
CA LYS A 181 0.50 8.82 2.77
C LYS A 181 1.77 8.06 2.38
N LEU A 182 2.37 8.35 1.23
CA LEU A 182 3.64 7.76 0.79
C LEU A 182 4.79 8.10 1.74
N ASN A 183 4.87 9.36 2.18
CA ASN A 183 5.86 9.80 3.15
C ASN A 183 5.69 9.11 4.51
N ALA A 184 4.45 8.94 4.98
CA ALA A 184 4.16 8.20 6.21
C ALA A 184 4.57 6.72 6.10
N LEU A 185 4.22 6.05 5.00
CA LEU A 185 4.59 4.65 4.75
C LEU A 185 6.11 4.48 4.63
N SER A 186 6.82 5.41 3.99
CA SER A 186 8.29 5.40 3.90
C SER A 186 8.95 5.49 5.27
N ARG A 187 8.44 6.35 6.16
CA ARG A 187 8.92 6.46 7.54
C ARG A 187 8.68 5.17 8.33
N GLN A 188 7.49 4.57 8.19
CA GLN A 188 7.17 3.29 8.83
C GLN A 188 8.09 2.17 8.35
N LEU A 189 8.33 2.09 7.04
CA LEU A 189 9.24 1.10 6.46
C LEU A 189 10.66 1.24 7.03
N LYS A 190 11.19 2.46 7.12
CA LYS A 190 12.51 2.73 7.73
C LYS A 190 12.54 2.31 9.21
N ALA A 191 11.48 2.60 9.96
CA ALA A 191 11.38 2.20 11.37
C ALA A 191 11.39 0.67 11.53
N GLU A 192 10.64 -0.06 10.70
CA GLU A 192 10.62 -1.53 10.72
C GLU A 192 11.96 -2.14 10.27
N GLN A 193 12.66 -1.51 9.32
CA GLN A 193 14.03 -1.92 8.95
C GLN A 193 15.00 -1.80 10.11
N VAL A 194 14.94 -0.71 10.89
CA VAL A 194 15.77 -0.55 12.10
C VAL A 194 15.42 -1.61 13.15
N LYS A 195 14.14 -1.87 13.39
CA LYS A 195 13.72 -2.96 14.31
C LYS A 195 14.24 -4.31 13.86
N LYS A 196 14.10 -4.65 12.58
CA LYS A 196 14.63 -5.89 12.00
C LYS A 196 16.14 -6.02 12.22
N HIS A 197 16.89 -4.95 12.00
CA HIS A 197 18.34 -4.95 12.22
C HIS A 197 18.71 -5.19 13.69
N ASN A 198 17.99 -4.55 14.61
CA ASN A 198 18.19 -4.75 16.06
C ASN A 198 17.87 -6.19 16.47
N TYR A 199 16.77 -6.75 15.99
CA TYR A 199 16.43 -8.16 16.25
C TYR A 199 17.49 -9.12 15.72
N TRP A 200 17.97 -8.89 14.50
CA TRP A 200 19.02 -9.73 13.92
C TRP A 200 20.33 -9.67 14.71
N THR A 201 20.69 -8.47 15.20
CA THR A 201 21.87 -8.28 16.06
C THR A 201 21.71 -9.02 17.38
N SER A 202 20.55 -8.88 18.05
CA SER A 202 20.24 -9.59 19.29
C SER A 202 20.27 -11.11 19.11
N LEU A 203 19.70 -11.61 18.00
CA LEU A 203 19.72 -13.04 17.66
C LEU A 203 21.15 -13.54 17.46
N LYS A 204 21.99 -12.78 16.76
CA LYS A 204 23.41 -13.13 16.55
C LYS A 204 24.16 -13.23 17.88
N VAL A 205 23.91 -12.31 18.83
CA VAL A 205 24.51 -12.36 20.17
C VAL A 205 24.02 -13.57 20.96
N ALA A 206 22.72 -13.87 20.91
CA ALA A 206 22.14 -15.02 21.58
C ALA A 206 22.74 -16.34 21.06
N ARG A 207 22.82 -16.51 19.73
CA ARG A 207 23.46 -17.69 19.12
C ARG A 207 24.92 -17.84 19.52
N LYS A 208 25.70 -16.75 19.56
CA LYS A 208 27.09 -16.80 20.05
C LYS A 208 27.18 -17.27 21.51
N ARG A 209 26.27 -16.83 22.38
CA ARG A 209 26.23 -17.26 23.78
C ARG A 209 25.85 -18.74 23.90
N GLU A 210 24.88 -19.18 23.11
CA GLU A 210 24.47 -20.58 23.03
C GLU A 210 25.66 -21.46 22.61
N THR A 211 26.36 -21.11 21.52
CA THR A 211 27.55 -21.85 21.08
C THR A 211 28.63 -21.90 22.16
N ALA A 212 28.93 -20.76 22.82
CA ALA A 212 29.92 -20.73 23.90
C ALA A 212 29.51 -21.60 25.11
N LEU A 213 28.22 -21.67 25.44
CA LEU A 213 27.72 -22.55 26.48
C LEU A 213 27.85 -24.02 26.08
N ILE A 214 27.53 -24.38 24.84
CA ILE A 214 27.70 -25.74 24.31
C ILE A 214 29.18 -26.14 24.40
N GLU A 215 30.10 -25.30 23.92
CA GLU A 215 31.55 -25.56 23.99
C GLU A 215 32.03 -25.73 25.44
N LEU A 216 31.52 -24.92 26.37
CA LEU A 216 31.82 -25.07 27.79
C LEU A 216 31.33 -26.41 28.34
N PHE A 217 30.11 -26.83 28.02
CA PHE A 217 29.58 -28.12 28.43
C PHE A 217 30.40 -29.28 27.85
N ASP A 218 30.81 -29.18 26.59
CA ASP A 218 31.66 -30.19 25.94
C ASP A 218 33.01 -30.31 26.66
N LEU A 219 33.67 -29.18 26.96
CA LEU A 219 34.93 -29.17 27.72
C LEU A 219 34.78 -29.75 29.13
N LEU A 220 33.69 -29.44 29.82
CA LEU A 220 33.39 -29.97 31.15
C LEU A 220 33.04 -31.47 31.13
N SER A 221 32.51 -31.97 30.02
CA SER A 221 32.23 -33.40 29.84
C SER A 221 33.48 -34.21 29.50
N ALA A 222 34.39 -33.63 28.70
CA ALA A 222 35.65 -34.25 28.31
C ALA A 222 36.67 -34.28 29.45
N ASN A 223 36.64 -33.26 30.33
CA ASN A 223 37.53 -33.17 31.48
C ASN A 223 36.73 -33.60 32.72
N ASN A 224 37.14 -34.69 33.37
CA ASN A 224 36.45 -35.20 34.54
C ASN A 224 36.70 -34.25 35.73
N VAL A 225 35.93 -33.15 35.85
CA VAL A 225 36.10 -32.14 36.89
C VAL A 225 35.45 -32.61 38.19
N PRO A 226 36.21 -33.00 39.23
CA PRO A 226 35.64 -33.45 40.48
C PRO A 226 34.84 -32.31 41.14
N GLY A 227 33.62 -32.61 41.58
CA GLY A 227 32.72 -31.66 42.26
C GLY A 227 31.75 -30.90 41.36
N LEU A 228 31.95 -30.87 40.04
CA LEU A 228 31.02 -30.25 39.09
C LEU A 228 29.59 -30.83 39.14
N PRO A 229 29.39 -32.17 39.27
CA PRO A 229 28.04 -32.74 39.43
C PRO A 229 27.33 -32.23 40.69
N ARG A 230 28.08 -31.92 41.75
CA ARG A 230 27.55 -31.40 43.01
C ARG A 230 27.11 -29.94 42.88
N LEU A 231 27.86 -29.13 42.11
CA LEU A 231 27.48 -27.75 41.81
C LEU A 231 26.24 -27.69 40.91
N LEU A 232 26.20 -28.48 39.84
CA LEU A 232 25.06 -28.53 38.92
C LEU A 232 23.78 -29.02 39.60
N SER A 233 23.87 -30.03 40.48
CA SER A 233 22.72 -30.52 41.24
C SER A 233 22.22 -29.51 42.30
N THR A 234 23.09 -28.62 42.77
CA THR A 234 22.72 -27.53 43.70
C THR A 234 22.02 -26.40 42.94
N ALA A 235 22.60 -25.95 41.82
CA ALA A 235 22.00 -24.92 40.96
C ALA A 235 20.62 -25.34 40.43
N LYS A 236 20.44 -26.61 40.06
CA LYS A 236 19.15 -27.17 39.62
C LYS A 236 18.07 -27.19 40.73
N LYS A 237 18.47 -27.17 42.01
CA LYS A 237 17.52 -27.12 43.14
C LYS A 237 17.10 -25.70 43.50
N GLU A 238 17.91 -24.70 43.16
CA GLU A 238 17.68 -23.29 43.52
C GLU A 238 17.02 -22.45 42.40
N GLY A 239 17.15 -22.87 41.14
CA GLY A 239 16.47 -22.27 39.98
C GLY A 239 15.16 -22.97 39.61
#